data_AF-A0A5K1E4S0-F1
#
_entry.id   AF-A0A5K1E4S0-F1
#
_cell.length_a   1.000
_cell.length_b   1.000
_cell.length_c   1.000
_cell.angle_alpha   90.00
_cell.angle_beta   90.00
_cell.angle_gamma   90.00
#
_symmetry.space_group_name_H-M   'P 1'
#
loop_
_entity.id
_entity.type
_entity.pdbx_description
1 polymer ?
#
loop_
_entity_poly.entity_id
_entity_poly.type
_entity_poly.pdbx_seq_one_letter_code
_entity_poly.pdbx_strand_id
1 'polypeptide(L)' 'DAITSIKAYYKVKRNWRGDPCLPKNIPWHGLGCNYDNISTPIITS' A
#
# COMPACT_ATOMS: atom_id res chain seq x y z
N ASP A 1 -7.39 12.17 10.05
CA ASP A 1 -7.21 11.62 8.69
C ASP A 1 -7.07 10.11 8.69
N ALA A 2 -7.93 9.40 7.96
CA ALA A 2 -7.84 7.94 7.81
C ALA A 2 -6.48 7.50 7.23
N ILE A 3 -5.93 8.26 6.29
CA ILE A 3 -4.64 7.98 5.63
C ILE A 3 -3.46 8.04 6.62
N THR A 4 -3.48 8.97 7.59
CA THR A 4 -2.40 9.12 8.57
C THR A 4 -2.34 7.93 9.54
N SER A 5 -3.51 7.41 9.94
CA SER A 5 -3.60 6.20 10.77
C SER A 5 -3.08 4.97 10.05
N ILE A 6 -3.44 4.81 8.77
CA ILE A 6 -2.96 3.71 7.91
C ILE A 6 -1.45 3.80 7.72
N LYS A 7 -0.91 5.00 7.48
CA LYS A 7 0.54 5.23 7.39
C LYS A 7 1.28 4.84 8.66
N ALA A 8 0.72 5.16 9.83
CA ALA A 8 1.31 4.80 11.12
C ALA A 8 1.27 3.29 11.37
N TYR A 9 0.15 2.64 11.04
CA TYR A 9 -0.04 1.19 11.18
C TYR A 9 0.96 0.40 10.33
N TYR A 10 1.04 0.73 9.03
CA TYR A 10 1.94 0.07 8.07
C TYR A 10 3.36 0.66 8.03
N LYS A 11 3.66 1.65 8.89
CA LYS A 11 4.97 2.31 8.99
C LYS A 11 5.53 2.82 7.64
N VAL A 12 4.63 3.28 6.76
CA VAL A 12 4.98 3.67 5.39
C VAL A 12 5.77 4.97 5.39
N LYS A 13 6.92 4.95 4.70
CA LYS A 13 7.86 6.08 4.71
C LYS A 13 7.65 7.05 3.54
N ARG A 14 7.30 6.54 2.35
CA ARG A 14 7.21 7.30 1.09
C ARG A 14 6.09 6.74 0.18
N ASN A 15 5.69 7.51 -0.82
CA ASN A 15 4.67 7.16 -1.82
C ASN A 15 3.27 6.87 -1.26
N TRP A 16 2.93 7.38 -0.07
CA TRP A 16 1.69 7.08 0.66
C TRP A 16 0.44 7.85 0.18
N ARG A 17 0.48 8.46 -1.00
CA ARG A 17 -0.59 9.35 -1.50
C ARG A 17 -1.44 8.60 -2.51
N GLY A 18 -2.68 8.32 -2.16
CA GLY A 18 -3.60 7.53 -2.98
C GLY A 18 -3.60 6.06 -2.58
N ASP A 19 -3.77 5.17 -3.56
CA ASP A 19 -3.89 3.74 -3.30
C ASP A 19 -2.58 3.10 -2.83
N PRO A 20 -2.63 2.19 -1.83
CA PRO A 20 -1.44 1.56 -1.24
C PRO A 20 -0.66 0.64 -2.18
N CYS A 21 -1.35 -0.06 -3.08
CA CYS A 21 -0.76 -1.01 -4.02
C CYS A 21 -0.92 -0.59 -5.48
N LEU A 22 -1.44 0.61 -5.75
CA LEU A 22 -1.66 1.09 -7.11
C LEU A 22 -1.06 2.47 -7.30
N PRO A 23 -0.33 2.70 -8.42
CA PRO A 23 -0.05 1.75 -9.51
C PRO A 23 0.95 0.65 -9.09
N LYS A 24 0.84 -0.55 -9.68
CA LYS A 24 1.68 -1.74 -9.41
C LYS A 24 3.19 -1.43 -9.41
N ASN A 25 3.58 -0.46 -10.24
CA ASN A 25 4.97 -0.07 -10.45
C ASN A 25 5.50 0.85 -9.34
N ILE A 26 4.62 1.47 -8.55
CA ILE A 26 4.96 2.44 -7.50
C ILE A 26 4.04 2.23 -6.28
N PRO A 27 4.11 1.06 -5.60
CA PRO A 27 3.39 0.87 -4.35
C PRO A 27 3.98 1.77 -3.25
N TRP A 28 3.24 1.89 -2.16
CA TRP A 28 3.72 2.54 -0.94
C TRP A 28 5.03 1.92 -0.46
N HIS A 29 5.99 2.77 -0.12
CA HIS A 29 7.33 2.31 0.23
C HIS A 29 7.34 1.64 1.61
N GLY A 30 7.65 0.35 1.63
CA GLY A 30 7.65 -0.48 2.83
C GLY A 30 6.38 -1.33 3.01
N LEU A 31 5.43 -1.28 2.06
CA LEU A 31 4.28 -2.17 2.02
C LEU A 31 4.53 -3.37 1.12
N GLY A 32 4.17 -4.55 1.61
CA GLY A 32 4.05 -5.76 0.79
C GLY A 32 2.69 -5.77 0.11
N CYS A 33 2.67 -5.93 -1.21
CA CYS A 33 1.43 -6.08 -1.97
C CYS A 33 1.46 -7.45 -2.68
N ASN A 34 0.45 -8.28 -2.40
CA ASN A 34 0.21 -9.48 -3.18
C ASN A 34 -0.71 -9.15 -4.35
N TYR A 35 -0.30 -9.57 -5.54
CA TYR A 35 -0.95 -9.26 -6.80
C TYR A 35 -1.38 -10.54 -7.54
N ASP A 36 -2.06 -11.44 -6.83
CA ASP A 36 -2.69 -12.60 -7.46
C ASP A 36 -3.58 -12.12 -8.62
N ASN A 37 -3.37 -12.68 -9.81
CA ASN A 37 -3.91 -12.21 -11.10
C ASN A 37 -5.44 -12.21 -11.22
N ILE A 38 -6.17 -12.54 -10.15
CA ILE A 38 -7.60 -12.79 -10.13
C ILE A 38 -8.36 -11.76 -9.27
N SER A 39 -7.69 -11.01 -8.38
CA SER A 39 -8.39 -10.07 -7.48
C SER A 39 -7.60 -8.82 -7.13
N THR A 40 -8.31 -7.82 -6.61
CA THR A 40 -7.77 -6.55 -6.07
C THR A 40 -6.52 -6.79 -5.24
N PRO A 41 -5.48 -5.97 -5.37
CA PRO A 41 -4.22 -6.18 -4.67
C PRO A 41 -4.42 -6.17 -3.16
N ILE A 42 -3.87 -7.18 -2.48
CA ILE A 42 -3.98 -7.35 -1.03
C ILE A 42 -2.70 -6.87 -0.39
N ILE A 43 -2.81 -6.07 0.67
CA ILE A 43 -1.67 -5.69 1.51
C ILE A 43 -1.32 -6.87 2.40
N THR A 44 -0.07 -7.34 2.34
CA THR A 44 0.39 -8.54 3.07
C THR A 44 1.33 -8.26 4.24
N SER A 45 1.81 -7.01 4.42
CA SER A 45 2.65 -6.61 5.56
C SER A 45 2.28 -5.25 6.10
#